data_AF-A0ABC8LZW0-F1
#
_entry.id   AF-A0ABC8LZW0-F1
#
_cell.length_a   1.000
_cell.length_b   1.000
_cell.length_c   1.000
_cell.angle_alpha   90.00
_cell.angle_beta   90.00
_cell.angle_gamma   90.00
#
_symmetry.space_group_name_H-M   'P 1'
#
loop_
_entity.id
_entity.type
_entity.pdbx_description
1 polymer ?
#
loop_
_entity_poly.entity_id
_entity_poly.type
_entity_poly.pdbx_seq_one_letter_code
_entity_poly.pdbx_strand_id
1 'polypeptide(L)'
;MTGLDILDTVGDFSTGTVRGGAPKARIASYKVCWNVMGDDGETDGSCSLVDEWKAVDDAIHDGVDVMSVSLGGTIPDDSEVDKLEFIAAFHAVAKGIPVVASAGNEGPGAQTVVNAAPWLLTVAATALDRSFLTKITLGNKQIFLVESLYTGPEISTGLAFLNSNSDDNSDVKGKTVLVFDSLTPVAGKGVAGVILAQKPDDLLSRCKDFACIFTDYELGTDILQYIRSSRSPTVRISAATTLTGLPATAKVAAFSSRGPNSVSPAILKVIDKACVISNNIWLQQKLKPF
;
A
#
# COMPACT_ATOMS: atom_id res chain seq x y z
N MET A 1 -13.28 28.88 13.22
CA MET A 1 -12.14 28.99 12.28
C MET A 1 -10.89 28.51 13.00
N THR A 2 -10.58 27.23 12.87
CA THR A 2 -9.24 26.67 13.15
C THR A 2 -9.15 25.46 12.24
N GLY A 3 -8.64 25.67 11.03
CA GLY A 3 -8.30 24.58 10.12
C GLY A 3 -7.12 23.85 10.72
N LEU A 4 -7.32 22.59 11.09
CA LEU A 4 -6.23 21.71 11.43
C LEU A 4 -5.66 21.22 10.10
N ASP A 5 -4.54 21.80 9.67
CA ASP A 5 -3.76 21.29 8.54
C ASP A 5 -3.17 19.95 8.97
N ILE A 6 -3.85 18.86 8.59
CA ILE A 6 -3.31 17.52 8.69
C ILE A 6 -2.42 17.34 7.47
N LEU A 7 -1.11 17.49 7.67
CA LEU A 7 -0.10 17.04 6.72
C LEU A 7 -0.29 15.54 6.49
N ASP A 8 -0.56 15.17 5.24
CA ASP A 8 -0.68 13.80 4.79
C ASP A 8 0.63 13.04 5.10
N THR A 9 0.53 11.86 5.71
CA THR A 9 1.71 11.05 6.09
C THR A 9 2.36 10.33 4.89
N VAL A 10 1.84 10.57 3.68
CA VAL A 10 2.59 10.44 2.42
C VAL A 10 3.43 11.70 2.25
N GLY A 11 4.43 11.85 3.13
CA GLY A 11 5.16 13.09 3.40
C GLY A 11 5.34 14.03 2.20
N ASP A 12 4.98 15.30 2.37
CA ASP A 12 5.13 16.42 1.42
C ASP A 12 4.65 16.24 -0.03
N PHE A 13 4.11 15.07 -0.41
CA PHE A 13 3.69 14.79 -1.78
C PHE A 13 2.30 15.37 -2.12
N SER A 14 1.46 15.64 -1.14
CA SER A 14 0.09 16.11 -1.35
C SER A 14 -0.17 17.35 -0.51
N THR A 15 0.17 18.51 -1.06
CA THR A 15 -0.28 19.78 -0.45
C THR A 15 -1.75 19.99 -0.75
N GLY A 16 -2.58 20.06 0.29
CA GLY A 16 -4.01 20.25 0.14
C GLY A 16 -4.78 20.04 1.43
N THR A 17 -6.07 20.40 1.42
CA THR A 17 -6.96 20.13 2.56
C THR A 17 -7.49 18.70 2.48
N VAL A 18 -7.13 17.87 3.45
CA VAL A 18 -7.66 16.50 3.59
C VAL A 18 -9.06 16.54 4.18
N ARG A 19 -10.02 15.84 3.58
CA ARG A 19 -11.38 15.65 4.08
C ARG A 19 -11.89 14.26 3.74
N GLY A 20 -12.59 13.61 4.67
CA GLY A 20 -13.27 12.35 4.41
C GLY A 20 -14.52 12.52 3.54
N GLY A 21 -15.12 11.41 3.08
CA GLY A 21 -16.34 11.43 2.26
C GLY A 21 -17.55 12.09 2.94
N ALA A 22 -17.60 12.08 4.27
CA ALA A 22 -18.61 12.74 5.08
C ALA A 22 -17.96 13.64 6.16
N PRO A 23 -17.51 14.86 5.83
CA PRO A 23 -16.72 15.70 6.75
C PRO A 23 -17.44 16.14 8.04
N LYS A 24 -18.77 16.02 8.09
CA LYS A 24 -19.59 16.39 9.24
C LYS A 24 -20.09 15.18 10.05
N ALA A 25 -19.74 13.96 9.64
CA ALA A 25 -20.10 12.75 10.37
C ALA A 25 -19.40 12.71 11.74
N ARG A 26 -20.04 12.06 12.71
CA ARG A 26 -19.41 11.73 14.00
C ARG A 26 -18.66 10.41 13.84
N ILE A 27 -17.52 10.28 14.52
CA ILE A 27 -16.69 9.08 14.48
C ILE A 27 -16.75 8.41 15.86
N ALA A 28 -17.15 7.14 15.89
CA ALA A 28 -16.96 6.23 17.00
C ALA A 28 -15.84 5.24 16.61
N SER A 29 -14.85 5.05 17.49
CA SER A 29 -13.66 4.25 17.19
C SER A 29 -13.59 3.07 18.14
N TYR A 30 -13.63 1.86 17.59
CA TYR A 30 -13.49 0.61 18.32
C TYR A 30 -12.17 -0.06 17.93
N LYS A 31 -11.20 -0.07 18.84
CA LYS A 31 -9.86 -0.61 18.59
C LYS A 31 -9.83 -2.09 18.90
N VAL A 32 -9.64 -2.91 17.87
CA VAL A 32 -9.66 -4.38 17.97
C VAL A 32 -8.34 -5.05 17.60
N CYS A 33 -7.41 -4.29 17.02
CA CYS A 33 -6.10 -4.77 16.61
C CYS A 33 -4.99 -4.23 17.51
N TRP A 34 -4.03 -5.10 17.82
CA TRP A 34 -2.94 -4.85 18.73
C TRP A 34 -1.62 -5.34 18.11
N ASN A 35 -0.53 -4.70 18.52
CA ASN A 35 0.80 -5.21 18.22
C ASN A 35 1.09 -6.37 19.16
N VAL A 36 1.27 -7.57 18.62
CA VAL A 36 1.57 -8.78 19.36
C VAL A 36 2.98 -9.23 19.00
N MET A 37 3.76 -9.60 20.02
CA MET A 37 5.09 -10.18 19.80
C MET A 37 4.92 -11.62 19.34
N GLY A 38 5.41 -11.93 18.14
CA GLY A 38 5.54 -13.28 17.64
C GLY A 38 6.66 -14.04 18.35
N ASP A 39 6.63 -15.37 18.25
CA ASP A 39 7.65 -16.25 18.82
C ASP A 39 9.03 -16.07 18.16
N ASP A 40 9.07 -15.47 16.96
CA ASP A 40 10.28 -15.08 16.22
C ASP A 40 10.88 -13.75 16.69
N GLY A 41 10.25 -13.06 17.63
CA GLY A 41 10.66 -11.75 18.11
C GLY A 41 10.23 -10.59 17.20
N GLU A 42 9.49 -10.86 16.12
CA GLU A 42 8.87 -9.80 15.32
C GLU A 42 7.55 -9.33 15.96
N THR A 43 7.17 -8.08 15.68
CA THR A 43 5.93 -7.50 16.21
C THR A 43 4.93 -7.36 15.08
N ASP A 44 3.91 -8.20 15.08
CA ASP A 44 2.85 -8.19 14.08
C ASP A 44 1.56 -7.57 14.62
N GLY A 45 0.82 -6.93 13.72
CA GLY A 45 -0.54 -6.48 14.02
C GLY A 45 -1.49 -7.68 13.99
N SER A 46 -2.12 -7.97 15.13
CA SER A 46 -3.13 -9.03 15.25
C SER A 46 -4.44 -8.48 15.77
N CYS A 47 -5.55 -8.93 15.20
CA CYS A 47 -6.90 -8.59 15.61
C CYS A 47 -7.56 -9.88 16.09
N SER A 48 -8.04 -9.88 17.33
CA SER A 48 -8.67 -11.09 17.88
C SER A 48 -10.15 -11.11 17.54
N LEU A 49 -10.67 -12.29 17.18
CA LEU A 49 -12.10 -12.47 16.92
C LEU A 49 -12.98 -12.02 18.10
N VAL A 50 -12.50 -12.18 19.33
CA VAL A 50 -13.23 -11.79 20.53
C VAL A 50 -13.35 -10.27 20.64
N ASP A 51 -12.27 -9.54 20.35
CA ASP A 51 -12.27 -8.07 20.36
C ASP A 51 -13.16 -7.51 19.24
N GLU A 52 -13.10 -8.12 18.06
CA GLU A 52 -13.94 -7.75 16.91
C GLU A 52 -15.43 -7.91 17.24
N TRP A 53 -15.82 -9.05 17.82
CA TRP A 53 -17.21 -9.29 18.19
C TRP A 53 -17.70 -8.33 19.26
N LYS A 54 -16.88 -8.06 20.28
CA LYS A 54 -17.24 -7.11 21.33
C LYS A 54 -17.41 -5.70 20.75
N ALA A 55 -16.53 -5.31 19.83
CA ALA A 55 -16.63 -4.03 19.14
C ALA A 55 -17.89 -3.90 18.30
N VAL A 56 -18.27 -4.94 17.54
CA VAL A 56 -19.51 -4.94 16.76
C VAL A 56 -20.74 -4.85 17.68
N ASP A 57 -20.75 -5.61 18.78
CA ASP A 57 -21.82 -5.57 19.78
C ASP A 57 -21.97 -4.18 20.43
N ASP A 58 -20.86 -3.56 20.85
CA ASP A 58 -20.86 -2.20 21.39
C ASP A 58 -21.29 -1.18 20.34
N ALA A 59 -20.80 -1.28 19.10
CA ALA A 59 -21.17 -0.37 18.02
C ALA A 59 -22.67 -0.45 17.69
N ILE A 60 -23.25 -1.65 17.71
CA ILE A 60 -24.69 -1.85 17.59
C ILE A 60 -25.44 -1.19 18.76
N HIS A 61 -24.98 -1.40 19.98
CA HIS A 61 -25.61 -0.85 21.19
C HIS A 61 -25.55 0.68 21.22
N ASP A 62 -24.43 1.25 20.80
CA ASP A 62 -24.19 2.69 20.73
C ASP A 62 -24.97 3.36 19.58
N GLY A 63 -25.58 2.57 18.69
CA GLY A 63 -26.46 3.05 17.64
C GLY A 63 -25.72 3.71 16.48
N VAL A 64 -24.58 3.14 16.05
CA VAL A 64 -23.86 3.65 14.87
C VAL A 64 -24.69 3.52 13.60
N ASP A 65 -24.56 4.49 12.69
CA ASP A 65 -25.32 4.50 11.42
C ASP A 65 -24.66 3.67 10.30
N VAL A 66 -23.35 3.45 10.37
CA VAL A 66 -22.56 2.69 9.40
C VAL A 66 -21.31 2.15 10.07
N MET A 67 -20.89 0.94 9.71
CA MET A 67 -19.61 0.36 10.13
C MET A 67 -18.63 0.31 8.96
N SER A 68 -17.41 0.77 9.21
CA SER A 68 -16.28 0.66 8.27
C SER A 68 -15.25 -0.28 8.87
N VAL A 69 -15.06 -1.45 8.25
CA VAL A 69 -14.20 -2.52 8.73
C VAL A 69 -13.14 -2.80 7.66
N SER A 70 -11.87 -2.52 7.95
CA SER A 70 -10.78 -2.86 7.03
C SER A 70 -9.93 -3.97 7.62
N LEU A 71 -10.61 -5.08 7.88
CA LEU A 71 -10.09 -6.33 8.39
C LEU A 71 -10.51 -7.43 7.42
N GLY A 72 -9.79 -8.54 7.43
CA GLY A 72 -10.10 -9.69 6.59
C GLY A 72 -9.30 -10.91 7.06
N GLY A 73 -9.85 -12.08 6.76
CA GLY A 73 -9.22 -13.36 7.09
C GLY A 73 -8.17 -13.80 6.08
N THR A 74 -7.69 -15.02 6.26
CA THR A 74 -6.76 -15.71 5.36
C THR A 74 -7.50 -16.47 4.25
N ILE A 75 -6.78 -16.84 3.18
CA ILE A 75 -7.27 -17.72 2.12
C ILE A 75 -6.88 -19.18 2.45
N PRO A 76 -7.73 -20.19 2.23
CA PRO A 76 -9.09 -20.10 1.67
C PRO A 76 -10.09 -19.45 2.65
N ASP A 77 -11.08 -18.76 2.10
CA ASP A 77 -12.16 -18.16 2.91
C ASP A 77 -13.09 -19.26 3.43
N ASP A 78 -13.53 -19.12 4.68
CA ASP A 78 -14.50 -20.01 5.32
C ASP A 78 -15.93 -19.69 4.84
N SER A 79 -16.84 -20.64 5.03
CA SER A 79 -18.23 -20.44 4.59
C SER A 79 -18.90 -19.26 5.30
N GLU A 80 -19.92 -18.66 4.67
CA GLU A 80 -20.59 -17.49 5.25
C GLU A 80 -21.25 -17.75 6.61
N VAL A 81 -21.47 -19.02 6.94
CA VAL A 81 -22.09 -19.48 8.19
C VAL A 81 -21.06 -19.97 9.21
N ASP A 82 -19.87 -20.37 8.77
CA ASP A 82 -18.80 -20.88 9.65
C ASP A 82 -17.85 -19.76 10.07
N LYS A 83 -17.66 -18.74 9.21
CA LYS A 83 -16.78 -17.62 9.53
C LYS A 83 -17.42 -16.70 10.56
N LEU A 84 -16.85 -16.72 11.77
CA LEU A 84 -17.37 -15.99 12.92
C LEU A 84 -17.47 -14.48 12.68
N GLU A 85 -16.54 -13.88 11.92
CA GLU A 85 -16.58 -12.45 11.55
C GLU A 85 -17.86 -12.06 10.81
N PHE A 86 -18.36 -12.94 9.93
CA PHE A 86 -19.56 -12.69 9.15
C PHE A 86 -20.83 -12.73 10.00
N ILE A 87 -20.87 -13.53 11.06
CA ILE A 87 -22.00 -13.60 11.99
C ILE A 87 -22.20 -12.25 12.70
N ALA A 88 -21.12 -11.65 13.21
CA ALA A 88 -21.19 -10.34 13.86
C ALA A 88 -21.71 -9.27 12.88
N ALA A 89 -21.19 -9.25 11.65
CA ALA A 89 -21.68 -8.34 10.62
C ALA A 89 -23.14 -8.59 10.23
N PHE A 90 -23.61 -9.83 10.23
CA PHE A 90 -25.01 -10.15 9.97
C PHE A 90 -25.93 -9.53 11.02
N HIS A 91 -25.57 -9.60 12.31
CA HIS A 91 -26.34 -8.96 13.38
C HIS A 91 -26.43 -7.43 13.24
N ALA A 92 -25.35 -6.77 12.79
CA ALA A 92 -25.36 -5.34 12.51
C ALA A 92 -26.34 -5.02 11.35
N VAL A 93 -26.23 -5.74 10.24
CA VAL A 93 -27.08 -5.53 9.06
C VAL A 93 -28.55 -5.85 9.36
N ALA A 94 -28.83 -6.88 10.16
CA ALA A 94 -30.18 -7.23 10.59
C ALA A 94 -30.84 -6.14 11.45
N LYS A 95 -30.04 -5.29 12.12
CA LYS A 95 -30.52 -4.09 12.84
C LYS A 95 -30.51 -2.82 11.99
N GLY A 96 -30.28 -2.94 10.68
CA GLY A 96 -30.30 -1.81 9.75
C GLY A 96 -28.98 -1.03 9.66
N ILE A 97 -27.87 -1.57 10.20
CA ILE A 97 -26.55 -0.94 10.17
C ILE A 97 -25.73 -1.55 9.02
N PRO A 98 -25.50 -0.84 7.90
CA PRO A 98 -24.67 -1.34 6.82
C PRO A 98 -23.20 -1.49 7.24
N VAL A 99 -22.57 -2.59 6.81
CA VAL A 99 -21.16 -2.89 7.07
C VAL A 99 -20.37 -2.84 5.76
N VAL A 100 -19.37 -1.95 5.71
CA VAL A 100 -18.44 -1.79 4.59
C VAL A 100 -17.13 -2.48 4.92
N ALA A 101 -16.71 -3.43 4.08
CA ALA A 101 -15.54 -4.27 4.30
C ALA A 101 -14.55 -4.22 3.12
N SER A 102 -13.24 -4.35 3.37
CA SER A 102 -12.22 -4.44 2.32
C SER A 102 -12.26 -5.79 1.59
N ALA A 103 -11.91 -5.84 0.31
CA ALA A 103 -11.82 -7.10 -0.43
C ALA A 103 -10.67 -8.03 0.00
N GLY A 104 -9.57 -7.45 0.50
CA GLY A 104 -8.29 -8.13 0.71
C GLY A 104 -7.19 -7.57 -0.21
N ASN A 105 -5.94 -7.96 0.07
CA ASN A 105 -4.73 -7.49 -0.62
C ASN A 105 -3.93 -8.63 -1.29
N GLU A 106 -4.57 -9.77 -1.53
CA GLU A 106 -3.96 -11.01 -2.04
C GLU A 106 -4.13 -11.16 -3.56
N GLY A 107 -4.57 -10.10 -4.26
CA GLY A 107 -4.65 -10.06 -5.72
C GLY A 107 -3.26 -10.18 -6.41
N PRO A 108 -3.22 -10.28 -7.75
CA PRO A 108 -4.32 -10.14 -8.71
C PRO A 108 -5.00 -11.47 -9.08
N GLY A 109 -4.61 -12.58 -8.45
CA GLY A 109 -5.17 -13.89 -8.72
C GLY A 109 -6.69 -13.93 -8.49
N ALA A 110 -7.42 -14.72 -9.29
CA ALA A 110 -8.83 -14.98 -9.05
C ALA A 110 -9.02 -15.70 -7.70
N GLN A 111 -10.21 -15.58 -7.11
CA GLN A 111 -10.57 -16.27 -5.86
C GLN A 111 -9.74 -15.89 -4.63
N THR A 112 -9.41 -14.60 -4.53
CA THR A 112 -8.59 -14.05 -3.44
C THR A 112 -9.39 -13.14 -2.49
N VAL A 113 -10.69 -12.93 -2.74
CA VAL A 113 -11.57 -12.12 -1.87
C VAL A 113 -11.88 -12.84 -0.56
N VAL A 114 -11.77 -12.13 0.58
CA VAL A 114 -11.92 -12.71 1.95
C VAL A 114 -13.09 -12.14 2.78
N ASN A 115 -13.84 -11.18 2.22
CA ASN A 115 -15.03 -10.59 2.84
C ASN A 115 -16.25 -10.80 1.95
N ALA A 116 -16.57 -12.06 1.69
CA ALA A 116 -17.50 -12.42 0.63
C ALA A 116 -18.96 -12.59 1.06
N ALA A 117 -19.28 -12.43 2.34
CA ALA A 117 -20.65 -12.57 2.82
C ALA A 117 -21.63 -11.62 2.09
N PRO A 118 -22.84 -12.10 1.71
CA PRO A 118 -23.82 -11.33 0.93
C PRO A 118 -24.24 -10.00 1.57
N TRP A 119 -24.26 -9.93 2.90
CA TRP A 119 -24.66 -8.75 3.65
C TRP A 119 -23.56 -7.68 3.78
N LEU A 120 -22.33 -8.00 3.38
CA LEU A 120 -21.21 -7.04 3.38
C LEU A 120 -21.18 -6.21 2.09
N LEU A 121 -20.92 -4.91 2.22
CA LEU A 121 -20.47 -4.08 1.11
C LEU A 121 -18.95 -4.22 0.95
N THR A 122 -18.53 -5.14 0.09
CA THR A 122 -17.11 -5.47 -0.13
C THR A 122 -16.48 -4.56 -1.18
N VAL A 123 -15.45 -3.80 -0.80
CA VAL A 123 -14.85 -2.73 -1.61
C VAL A 123 -13.46 -3.11 -2.12
N ALA A 124 -13.23 -2.90 -3.42
CA ALA A 124 -11.93 -3.08 -4.09
C ALA A 124 -11.06 -1.82 -3.98
N ALA A 125 -9.75 -1.97 -4.20
CA ALA A 125 -8.83 -0.83 -4.30
C ALA A 125 -8.59 -0.43 -5.75
N THR A 126 -8.65 0.88 -6.05
CA THR A 126 -8.32 1.44 -7.36
C THR A 126 -7.19 2.47 -7.24
N ALA A 127 -6.46 2.69 -8.33
CA ALA A 127 -5.54 3.82 -8.45
C ALA A 127 -6.31 5.13 -8.62
N LEU A 128 -5.66 6.24 -8.24
CA LEU A 128 -6.15 7.61 -8.43
C LEU A 128 -5.60 8.19 -9.74
N ASP A 129 -6.15 9.33 -10.16
CA ASP A 129 -5.66 10.15 -11.28
C ASP A 129 -4.41 10.98 -10.93
N ARG A 130 -3.64 10.51 -9.94
CA ARG A 130 -2.46 11.17 -9.38
C ARG A 130 -1.28 10.22 -9.41
N SER A 131 -0.15 10.72 -9.91
CA SER A 131 1.11 9.99 -9.91
C SER A 131 2.21 10.81 -9.22
N PHE A 132 3.15 10.09 -8.61
CA PHE A 132 4.31 10.67 -7.95
C PHE A 132 5.54 10.36 -8.79
N LEU A 133 5.92 11.29 -9.66
CA LEU A 133 6.99 11.07 -10.63
C LEU A 133 8.33 11.57 -10.11
N THR A 134 9.32 10.70 -10.16
CA THR A 134 10.73 10.99 -9.97
C THR A 134 11.44 10.99 -11.31
N LYS A 135 12.35 11.95 -11.50
CA LYS A 135 13.19 12.04 -12.70
C LYS A 135 14.52 11.33 -12.44
N ILE A 136 14.81 10.32 -13.26
CA ILE A 136 16.13 9.69 -13.36
C ILE A 136 16.86 10.32 -14.54
N THR A 137 18.05 10.89 -14.31
CA THR A 137 18.94 11.38 -15.38
C THR A 137 20.23 10.58 -15.37
N LEU A 138 20.49 9.86 -16.45
CA LEU A 138 21.75 9.11 -16.63
C LEU A 138 22.87 10.04 -17.12
N GLY A 139 24.13 9.66 -16.90
CA GLY A 139 25.29 10.43 -17.35
C GLY A 139 25.40 10.58 -18.87
N ASN A 140 24.72 9.73 -19.66
CA ASN A 140 24.59 9.88 -21.13
C ASN A 140 23.48 10.88 -21.54
N LYS A 141 22.90 11.62 -20.59
CA LYS A 141 21.80 12.59 -20.76
C LYS A 141 20.43 11.98 -21.07
N GLN A 142 20.27 10.66 -21.05
CA GLN A 142 18.95 10.05 -21.08
C GLN A 142 18.19 10.40 -19.80
N ILE A 143 16.89 10.64 -19.96
CA ILE A 143 15.99 11.04 -18.89
C ILE A 143 14.81 10.09 -18.89
N PHE A 144 14.50 9.54 -17.71
CA PHE A 144 13.34 8.70 -17.48
C PHE A 144 12.48 9.30 -16.38
N LEU A 145 11.17 9.18 -16.54
CA LEU A 145 10.18 9.53 -15.51
C LEU A 145 9.58 8.25 -15.00
N VAL A 146 9.63 8.05 -13.69
CA VAL A 146 9.22 6.81 -13.02
C VAL A 146 8.44 7.13 -11.75
N GLU A 147 7.60 6.21 -11.31
CA GLU A 147 6.86 6.39 -10.06
C GLU A 147 7.73 6.07 -8.84
N SER A 148 7.71 6.96 -7.85
CA SER A 148 8.48 6.79 -6.60
C SER A 148 7.91 7.68 -5.50
N LEU A 149 8.12 7.25 -4.26
CA LEU A 149 7.80 8.02 -3.05
C LEU A 149 9.06 8.60 -2.40
N TYR A 150 10.09 8.91 -3.19
CA TYR A 150 11.33 9.51 -2.71
C TYR A 150 11.19 11.03 -2.46
N THR A 151 11.25 11.47 -1.19
CA THR A 151 11.18 12.89 -0.79
C THR A 151 12.54 13.53 -0.48
N GLY A 152 13.63 12.76 -0.57
CA GLY A 152 14.94 13.24 -0.15
C GLY A 152 15.55 14.26 -1.13
N PRO A 153 16.70 14.86 -0.76
CA PRO A 153 17.42 15.79 -1.63
C PRO A 153 17.85 15.09 -2.92
N GLU A 154 18.10 15.87 -3.99
CA GLU A 154 18.61 15.29 -5.23
C GLU A 154 19.90 14.49 -4.98
N ILE A 155 19.91 13.22 -5.39
CA ILE A 155 21.07 12.34 -5.29
C ILE A 155 21.80 12.36 -6.62
N SER A 156 23.12 12.54 -6.58
CA SER A 156 24.00 12.44 -7.75
C SER A 156 25.19 11.55 -7.40
N THR A 157 25.23 10.33 -7.93
CA THR A 157 26.23 9.31 -7.56
C THR A 157 26.72 8.53 -8.77
N GLY A 158 27.78 7.73 -8.56
CA GLY A 158 28.08 6.60 -9.44
C GLY A 158 26.89 5.63 -9.48
N LEU A 159 26.75 4.93 -10.59
CA LEU A 159 25.72 3.91 -10.82
C LEU A 159 26.41 2.56 -11.01
N ALA A 160 25.95 1.52 -10.32
CA ALA A 160 26.48 0.16 -10.48
C ALA A 160 25.34 -0.84 -10.64
N PHE A 161 25.61 -1.95 -11.30
CA PHE A 161 24.69 -3.08 -11.33
C PHE A 161 25.12 -4.10 -10.27
N LEU A 162 24.16 -4.55 -9.47
CA LEU A 162 24.38 -5.59 -8.47
C LEU A 162 23.48 -6.77 -8.81
N ASN A 163 24.09 -7.91 -9.15
CA ASN A 163 23.35 -9.11 -9.48
C ASN A 163 22.95 -9.85 -8.20
N SER A 164 21.65 -10.15 -8.08
CA SER A 164 21.02 -10.79 -6.93
C SER A 164 21.57 -12.17 -6.62
N ASN A 165 22.18 -12.83 -7.60
CA ASN A 165 22.72 -14.20 -7.49
C ASN A 165 24.25 -14.25 -7.29
N SER A 166 24.92 -13.12 -7.18
CA SER A 166 26.39 -13.08 -7.04
C SER A 166 26.79 -12.31 -5.79
N ASP A 167 27.59 -12.95 -4.93
CA ASP A 167 28.36 -12.32 -3.85
C ASP A 167 29.53 -11.49 -4.40
N ASP A 168 29.30 -10.74 -5.47
CA ASP A 168 30.30 -9.84 -6.00
C ASP A 168 30.52 -8.74 -4.97
N ASN A 169 31.74 -8.74 -4.40
CA ASN A 169 32.32 -7.70 -3.56
C ASN A 169 32.60 -6.43 -4.38
N SER A 170 31.57 -6.00 -5.12
CA SER A 170 31.57 -4.81 -5.94
C SER A 170 31.55 -3.60 -5.00
N ASP A 171 32.44 -2.65 -5.25
CA ASP A 171 32.46 -1.38 -4.54
C ASP A 171 31.18 -0.59 -4.89
N VAL A 172 30.16 -0.71 -4.04
CA VAL A 172 28.85 -0.06 -4.20
C VAL A 172 28.56 1.00 -3.13
N LYS A 173 29.50 1.20 -2.20
CA LYS A 173 29.32 2.14 -1.09
C LYS A 173 29.16 3.58 -1.61
N GLY A 174 28.09 4.25 -1.20
CA GLY A 174 27.76 5.60 -1.65
C GLY A 174 27.36 5.71 -3.14
N LYS A 175 27.17 4.58 -3.84
CA LYS A 175 26.67 4.54 -5.22
C LYS A 175 25.17 4.25 -5.20
N THR A 176 24.52 4.56 -6.31
CA THR A 176 23.18 4.05 -6.61
C THR A 176 23.34 2.69 -7.29
N VAL A 177 22.57 1.69 -6.88
CA VAL A 177 22.64 0.35 -7.47
C VAL A 177 21.37 0.01 -8.22
N LEU A 178 21.53 -0.60 -9.40
CA LEU A 178 20.46 -1.28 -10.12
C LEU A 178 20.43 -2.75 -9.68
N VAL A 179 19.27 -3.22 -9.27
CA VAL A 179 18.99 -4.63 -8.91
C VAL A 179 17.73 -5.10 -9.60
N PHE A 180 17.60 -6.42 -9.77
CA PHE A 180 16.40 -7.05 -10.31
C PHE A 180 15.77 -7.95 -9.25
N ASP A 181 14.44 -7.89 -9.14
CA ASP A 181 13.56 -8.75 -8.32
C ASP A 181 13.73 -8.68 -6.80
N SER A 182 14.89 -8.30 -6.28
CA SER A 182 15.16 -8.33 -4.85
C SER A 182 16.06 -7.19 -4.38
N LEU A 183 15.72 -6.64 -3.22
CA LEU A 183 16.54 -5.69 -2.46
C LEU A 183 17.51 -6.36 -1.49
N THR A 184 17.40 -7.68 -1.27
CA THR A 184 18.28 -8.43 -0.34
C THR A 184 19.77 -8.21 -0.59
N PRO A 185 20.28 -8.10 -1.84
CA PRO A 185 21.72 -7.91 -2.08
C PRO A 185 22.25 -6.56 -1.57
N VAL A 186 21.37 -5.61 -1.27
CA VAL A 186 21.70 -4.23 -0.90
C VAL A 186 21.89 -4.07 0.61
N ALA A 187 21.29 -4.96 1.42
CA ALA A 187 21.26 -4.85 2.87
C ALA A 187 22.69 -4.73 3.45
N GLY A 188 22.92 -3.68 4.25
CA GLY A 188 24.21 -3.44 4.91
C GLY A 188 25.36 -2.94 4.02
N LYS A 189 25.14 -2.72 2.70
CA LYS A 189 26.22 -2.28 1.77
C LYS A 189 26.46 -0.76 1.73
N GLY A 190 25.68 0.04 2.46
CA GLY A 190 25.87 1.49 2.55
C GLY A 190 25.70 2.22 1.22
N VAL A 191 24.75 1.76 0.40
CA VAL A 191 24.40 2.41 -0.87
C VAL A 191 23.75 3.77 -0.63
N ALA A 192 23.86 4.67 -1.61
CA ALA A 192 23.14 5.95 -1.57
C ALA A 192 21.69 5.83 -2.07
N GLY A 193 21.42 4.87 -2.96
CA GLY A 193 20.11 4.64 -3.54
C GLY A 193 20.01 3.32 -4.28
N VAL A 194 18.78 2.92 -4.61
CA VAL A 194 18.45 1.71 -5.33
C VAL A 194 17.43 2.00 -6.41
N ILE A 195 17.69 1.46 -7.60
CA ILE A 195 16.73 1.30 -8.69
C ILE A 195 16.41 -0.20 -8.75
N LEU A 196 15.18 -0.56 -8.37
CA LEU A 196 14.68 -1.94 -8.43
C LEU A 196 13.87 -2.13 -9.71
N ALA A 197 14.39 -2.96 -10.60
CA ALA A 197 13.67 -3.43 -11.77
C ALA A 197 12.88 -4.70 -11.41
N GLN A 198 11.57 -4.64 -11.57
CA GLN A 198 10.68 -5.74 -11.22
C GLN A 198 9.55 -5.88 -12.24
N LYS A 199 8.78 -6.96 -12.11
CA LYS A 199 7.52 -7.10 -12.85
C LYS A 199 6.63 -5.90 -12.52
N PRO A 200 5.98 -5.26 -13.50
CA PRO A 200 5.10 -4.13 -13.23
C PRO A 200 4.04 -4.47 -12.18
N ASP A 201 4.04 -3.74 -11.09
CA ASP A 201 3.02 -3.74 -10.05
C ASP A 201 2.58 -2.30 -9.77
N ASP A 202 1.44 -2.16 -9.10
CA ASP A 202 0.92 -0.83 -8.70
C ASP A 202 1.34 -0.49 -7.25
N LEU A 203 2.33 -1.21 -6.70
CA LEU A 203 2.78 -1.07 -5.31
C LEU A 203 3.95 -0.09 -5.24
N LEU A 204 3.71 1.07 -4.65
CA LEU A 204 4.76 2.01 -4.31
C LEU A 204 5.17 1.82 -2.86
N SER A 205 6.47 1.59 -2.63
CA SER A 205 7.04 1.47 -1.29
C SER A 205 8.09 2.55 -1.02
N ARG A 206 8.32 2.81 0.27
CA ARG A 206 9.39 3.71 0.74
C ARG A 206 10.48 2.88 1.40
N CYS A 207 11.73 3.19 1.07
CA CYS A 207 12.87 2.68 1.82
C CYS A 207 13.21 3.62 2.97
N LYS A 208 13.57 3.05 4.12
CA LYS A 208 13.89 3.83 5.34
C LYS A 208 15.26 4.49 5.25
N ASP A 209 16.25 3.80 4.69
CA ASP A 209 17.66 4.18 4.83
C ASP A 209 18.29 4.78 3.56
N PHE A 210 17.64 4.66 2.40
CA PHE A 210 18.16 5.11 1.11
C PHE A 210 17.03 5.42 0.13
N ALA A 211 17.35 6.12 -0.97
CA ALA A 211 16.38 6.34 -2.04
C ALA A 211 16.01 5.02 -2.72
N CYS A 212 14.72 4.74 -2.87
CA CYS A 212 14.23 3.60 -3.63
C CYS A 212 13.33 4.05 -4.76
N ILE A 213 13.61 3.51 -5.93
CA ILE A 213 12.87 3.76 -7.15
C ILE A 213 12.51 2.42 -7.75
N PHE A 214 11.24 2.26 -8.09
CA PHE A 214 10.71 1.06 -8.70
C PHE A 214 10.55 1.32 -10.19
N THR A 215 10.98 0.37 -11.01
CA THR A 215 10.91 0.43 -12.47
C THR A 215 10.51 -0.94 -13.00
N ASP A 216 9.97 -0.97 -14.21
CA ASP A 216 9.79 -2.23 -14.93
C ASP A 216 11.13 -2.78 -15.47
N TYR A 217 11.08 -4.01 -15.98
CA TYR A 217 12.24 -4.68 -16.57
C TYR A 217 12.74 -4.03 -17.87
N GLU A 218 11.88 -3.35 -18.64
CA GLU A 218 12.27 -2.72 -19.89
C GLU A 218 13.24 -1.58 -19.60
N LEU A 219 12.81 -0.64 -18.76
CA LEU A 219 13.64 0.48 -18.32
C LEU A 219 14.84 -0.01 -17.47
N GLY A 220 14.65 -1.01 -16.62
CA GLY A 220 15.76 -1.66 -15.92
C GLY A 220 16.84 -2.20 -16.86
N THR A 221 16.44 -2.81 -17.97
CA THR A 221 17.36 -3.35 -18.99
C THR A 221 18.08 -2.23 -19.74
N ASP A 222 17.40 -1.14 -20.08
CA ASP A 222 18.03 0.02 -20.71
C ASP A 222 19.10 0.65 -19.81
N ILE A 223 18.80 0.80 -18.51
CA ILE A 223 19.77 1.29 -17.52
C ILE A 223 20.96 0.32 -17.41
N LEU A 224 20.72 -1.00 -17.43
CA LEU A 224 21.78 -2.00 -17.41
C LEU A 224 22.68 -1.92 -18.65
N GLN A 225 22.12 -1.68 -19.83
CA GLN A 225 22.89 -1.47 -21.06
C GLN A 225 23.75 -0.20 -20.98
N TYR A 226 23.22 0.88 -20.41
CA TYR A 226 24.00 2.09 -20.13
C TYR A 226 25.17 1.81 -19.18
N ILE A 227 24.95 1.08 -18.08
CA ILE A 227 26.01 0.69 -17.13
C ILE A 227 27.13 -0.07 -17.86
N ARG A 228 26.76 -1.02 -18.72
CA ARG A 228 27.73 -1.87 -19.46
C ARG A 228 28.50 -1.13 -20.56
N SER A 229 27.92 -0.08 -21.13
CA SER A 229 28.52 0.70 -22.22
C SER A 229 29.34 1.91 -21.75
N SER A 230 29.23 2.28 -20.46
CA SER A 230 29.94 3.40 -19.86
C SER A 230 31.11 2.95 -18.99
N ARG A 231 32.25 3.66 -19.08
CA ARG A 231 33.40 3.41 -18.18
C ARG A 231 33.19 3.96 -16.77
N SER A 232 32.32 4.96 -16.63
CA SER A 232 32.02 5.61 -15.35
C SER A 232 30.55 6.01 -15.33
N PRO A 233 29.64 5.01 -15.25
CA PRO A 233 28.21 5.25 -15.21
C PRO A 233 27.83 6.09 -13.98
N THR A 234 26.99 7.09 -14.20
CA THR A 234 26.49 8.01 -13.17
C THR A 234 24.99 8.18 -13.33
N VAL A 235 24.34 8.51 -12.23
CA VAL A 235 22.90 8.75 -12.19
C VAL A 235 22.60 9.92 -11.27
N ARG A 236 21.57 10.67 -11.64
CA ARG A 236 20.97 11.72 -10.83
C ARG A 236 19.49 11.44 -10.63
N ILE A 237 19.03 11.48 -9.39
CA ILE A 237 17.67 11.17 -8.97
C ILE A 237 17.11 12.41 -8.28
N SER A 238 16.02 12.97 -8.82
CA SER A 238 15.31 14.06 -8.17
C SER A 238 14.34 13.56 -7.08
N ALA A 239 13.90 14.45 -6.20
CA ALA A 239 12.71 14.19 -5.39
C ALA A 239 11.50 13.92 -6.30
N ALA A 240 10.55 13.12 -5.82
CA ALA A 240 9.29 12.89 -6.51
C ALA A 240 8.43 14.16 -6.49
N THR A 241 7.76 14.39 -7.61
CA THR A 241 6.86 15.51 -7.84
C THR A 241 5.48 14.99 -8.17
N THR A 242 4.48 15.69 -7.66
CA THR A 242 3.09 15.26 -7.82
C THR A 242 2.50 15.84 -9.07
N LEU A 243 2.04 14.96 -9.96
CA LEU A 243 1.29 15.33 -11.15
C LEU A 243 -0.16 14.92 -10.98
N THR A 244 -1.07 15.87 -11.21
CA THR A 244 -2.52 15.66 -11.15
C THR A 244 -3.10 15.88 -12.54
N GLY A 245 -4.06 15.03 -12.95
CA GLY A 245 -4.79 15.22 -14.21
C GLY A 245 -4.08 14.70 -15.48
N LEU A 246 -2.94 14.00 -15.34
CA LEU A 246 -2.52 13.06 -16.39
C LEU A 246 -3.51 11.87 -16.39
N PRO A 247 -3.81 11.26 -17.54
CA PRO A 247 -4.76 10.17 -17.64
C PRO A 247 -4.16 8.87 -17.07
N ALA A 248 -3.95 8.82 -15.75
CA ALA A 248 -3.94 7.55 -15.04
C ALA A 248 -5.40 7.10 -15.01
N THR A 249 -5.79 6.26 -15.97
CA THR A 249 -7.11 5.63 -15.96
C THR A 249 -7.30 4.95 -14.62
N ALA A 250 -8.45 5.15 -13.97
CA ALA A 250 -8.80 4.39 -12.78
C ALA A 250 -8.63 2.90 -13.09
N LYS A 251 -7.60 2.31 -12.49
CA LYS A 251 -7.22 0.91 -12.66
C LYS A 251 -7.38 0.23 -11.32
N VAL A 252 -7.97 -0.96 -11.29
CA VAL A 252 -8.03 -1.73 -10.06
C VAL A 252 -6.62 -2.13 -9.68
N ALA A 253 -6.19 -1.77 -8.47
CA ALA A 253 -4.83 -1.99 -7.99
C ALA A 253 -4.47 -3.48 -8.08
N ALA A 254 -3.23 -3.77 -8.48
CA ALA A 254 -2.75 -5.15 -8.65
C ALA A 254 -3.00 -6.03 -7.41
N PHE A 255 -2.71 -5.50 -6.22
CA PHE A 255 -2.90 -6.21 -4.94
C PHE A 255 -4.37 -6.39 -4.55
N SER A 256 -5.30 -5.61 -5.11
CA SER A 256 -6.71 -5.72 -4.73
C SER A 256 -7.22 -7.14 -5.01
N SER A 257 -7.72 -7.81 -3.98
CA SER A 257 -8.27 -9.16 -4.09
C SER A 257 -9.42 -9.24 -5.10
N ARG A 258 -9.54 -10.38 -5.78
CA ARG A 258 -10.45 -10.63 -6.90
C ARG A 258 -11.43 -11.75 -6.56
N GLY A 259 -12.67 -11.58 -7.01
CA GLY A 259 -13.64 -12.67 -7.04
C GLY A 259 -13.33 -13.71 -8.12
N PRO A 260 -14.23 -14.67 -8.33
CA PRO A 260 -15.38 -14.98 -7.46
C PRO A 260 -14.91 -15.54 -6.10
N ASN A 261 -15.76 -15.49 -5.08
CA ASN A 261 -15.49 -16.24 -3.85
C ASN A 261 -15.52 -17.75 -4.14
N SER A 262 -14.61 -18.53 -3.55
CA SER A 262 -14.60 -19.99 -3.65
C SER A 262 -15.80 -20.65 -2.97
N VAL A 263 -16.34 -20.07 -1.90
CA VAL A 263 -17.48 -20.64 -1.16
C VAL A 263 -18.80 -20.46 -1.91
N SER A 264 -19.09 -19.22 -2.32
CA SER A 264 -20.33 -18.87 -3.02
C SER A 264 -20.06 -18.16 -4.35
N PRO A 265 -19.62 -18.88 -5.41
CA PRO A 265 -19.24 -18.25 -6.68
C PRO A 265 -20.39 -17.54 -7.40
N ALA A 266 -21.64 -17.94 -7.12
CA ALA A 266 -22.84 -17.33 -7.72
C ALA A 266 -23.14 -15.93 -7.16
N ILE A 267 -22.59 -15.58 -5.99
CA ILE A 267 -22.75 -14.26 -5.37
C ILE A 267 -21.56 -13.41 -5.80
N LEU A 268 -21.81 -12.50 -6.74
CA LEU A 268 -20.75 -11.68 -7.31
C LEU A 268 -20.15 -10.74 -6.25
N LYS A 269 -18.83 -10.85 -6.09
CA LYS A 269 -17.95 -9.92 -5.37
C LYS A 269 -16.81 -9.58 -6.32
N VAL A 270 -16.24 -8.37 -6.35
CA VAL A 270 -16.28 -7.20 -5.46
C VAL A 270 -17.13 -6.06 -6.04
N ILE A 271 -17.60 -5.11 -5.22
CA ILE A 271 -18.31 -3.91 -5.71
C ILE A 271 -17.27 -2.78 -5.86
N ASP A 272 -17.13 -2.26 -7.07
CA ASP A 272 -16.18 -1.19 -7.36
C ASP A 272 -16.67 0.14 -6.78
N LYS A 273 -15.93 0.69 -5.81
CA LYS A 273 -16.11 2.07 -5.33
C LYS A 273 -14.74 2.71 -5.15
N ALA A 274 -14.66 3.95 -5.64
CA ALA A 274 -13.48 4.77 -5.79
C ALA A 274 -12.50 4.77 -4.60
N CYS A 275 -11.22 4.83 -4.95
CA CYS A 275 -10.08 5.00 -4.06
C CYS A 275 -10.25 6.16 -3.07
N VAL A 276 -9.96 5.88 -1.79
CA VAL A 276 -9.88 6.86 -0.72
C VAL A 276 -8.41 7.20 -0.50
N ILE A 277 -8.03 8.47 -0.61
CA ILE A 277 -6.83 8.97 0.09
C ILE A 277 -7.20 8.99 1.57
N SER A 278 -7.02 7.85 2.22
CA SER A 278 -7.01 7.76 3.66
C SER A 278 -5.62 7.35 4.07
N ASN A 279 -5.14 7.90 5.18
CA ASN A 279 -4.11 7.24 5.97
C ASN A 279 -4.39 5.74 5.96
N ASN A 280 -3.33 4.91 5.81
CA ASN A 280 -3.36 3.48 6.14
C ASN A 280 -4.44 3.26 7.19
N ILE A 281 -5.42 2.35 7.00
CA ILE A 281 -6.49 2.15 7.98
C ILE A 281 -5.86 1.81 9.34
N TRP A 282 -5.69 2.90 10.09
CA TRP A 282 -5.07 3.08 11.39
C TRP A 282 -5.56 4.47 11.78
N LEU A 283 -6.83 4.57 12.15
CA LEU A 283 -7.32 5.71 12.93
C LEU A 283 -6.72 5.58 14.34
N GLN A 284 -5.42 5.81 14.46
CA GLN A 284 -4.77 6.21 15.69
C GLN A 284 -5.04 7.70 15.86
N GLN A 285 -6.18 8.06 16.48
CA GLN A 285 -6.27 9.35 17.14
C GLN A 285 -5.89 9.19 18.60
N LYS A 286 -4.64 9.54 18.88
CA LYS A 286 -4.08 9.71 20.21
C LYS A 286 -4.82 10.85 20.91
N LEU A 287 -5.76 10.52 21.81
CA LEU A 287 -6.26 11.50 22.78
C LEU A 287 -5.11 11.82 23.76
N LYS A 288 -4.74 13.09 23.87
CA LYS A 288 -3.88 13.55 24.96
C LYS A 288 -4.62 13.30 26.29
N PRO A 289 -3.93 12.82 27.34
CA PRO A 289 -4.50 12.76 28.68
C PRO A 289 -4.73 14.19 29.19
N PHE A 290 -5.79 14.35 30.00
CA PHE A 290 -6.04 15.55 30.81
C PHE A 290 -4.86 15.83 31.75
#